data_AF-A0A935CTL9-F1
#
_entry.id   AF-A0A935CTL9-F1
#
_cell.length_a   1.000
_cell.length_b   1.000
_cell.length_c   1.000
_cell.angle_alpha   90.00
_cell.angle_beta   90.00
_cell.angle_gamma   90.00
#
_symmetry.space_group_name_H-M   'P 1'
#
loop_
_entity.id
_entity.type
_entity.pdbx_description
1 polymer ?
#
loop_
_entity_poly.entity_id
_entity_poly.type
_entity_poly.pdbx_seq_one_letter_code
_entity_poly.pdbx_strand_id
1 'polypeptide(L)'
;MKMKTMLSIALVLAFSGTAAAKRFETDVAIEHAAGDLIPSTLVTAKAAAMPGMNLETEVVRFSWVLPLDQKITAQQPFVRESKEYWTRVPAAELATGTTLHTTAKGALIRLSPVSGEAKSVQPISADDIVIHAQGKAIQGRAAMANAADDAELKMAGTDFPDGTLAFQLRDDLGFGAMTLAMPKAASDYLVHVYEPNSAEVLTLTMDRIVASHGQTYSVFAEFNDDQLVDSIDGIVSAPNGASFNLDFKRATDGRYVAEVTHDALAGVGPGLWEVHAFAAAKSASVQRDAKTAFSSSIPRAQLGAGAKVVHNDDGSLSMSFKLRVAAESRFEVRGTLYGIDNGKLRPAAQASTAAMLKPGNGILELVFDAETMAKAGIRGPYQLRDLTLVDQADLSTVELHRAGLRVARER
;
A
#
# COMPACT_ATOMS: atom_id res chain seq x y z
N MET A 1 -28.86 50.52 -86.51
CA MET A 1 -27.56 51.19 -86.34
C MET A 1 -27.40 51.55 -84.86
N LYS A 2 -26.27 51.15 -84.24
CA LYS A 2 -25.77 51.43 -82.87
C LYS A 2 -26.49 50.71 -81.71
N MET A 3 -25.94 49.58 -81.24
CA MET A 3 -24.90 49.38 -80.19
C MET A 3 -25.54 49.29 -78.79
N LYS A 4 -25.80 48.07 -78.29
CA LYS A 4 -24.91 47.22 -77.45
C LYS A 4 -24.48 47.91 -76.14
N THR A 5 -25.12 47.51 -75.04
CA THR A 5 -24.41 47.13 -73.80
C THR A 5 -25.26 46.10 -73.03
N MET A 6 -24.85 44.83 -73.11
CA MET A 6 -25.25 43.77 -72.18
C MET A 6 -24.44 43.95 -70.89
N LEU A 7 -25.10 44.03 -69.74
CA LEU A 7 -24.46 43.86 -68.44
C LEU A 7 -24.91 42.51 -67.89
N SER A 8 -24.03 41.51 -68.02
CA SER A 8 -24.20 40.19 -67.43
C SER A 8 -23.62 40.22 -66.01
N ILE A 9 -24.48 40.14 -64.99
CA ILE A 9 -24.05 39.92 -63.61
C ILE A 9 -23.91 38.41 -63.44
N ALA A 10 -22.65 37.93 -63.44
CA ALA A 10 -22.31 36.58 -63.04
C ALA A 10 -22.29 36.53 -61.50
N LEU A 11 -23.33 35.93 -60.91
CA LEU A 11 -23.38 35.62 -59.49
C LEU A 11 -22.63 34.29 -59.26
N VAL A 12 -21.34 34.38 -58.94
CA VAL A 12 -20.58 33.23 -58.42
C VAL A 12 -20.97 33.07 -56.95
N LEU A 13 -21.89 32.14 -56.64
CA LEU A 13 -22.03 31.62 -55.29
C LEU A 13 -20.80 30.76 -54.98
N ALA A 14 -19.80 31.36 -54.35
CA ALA A 14 -18.81 30.61 -53.60
C ALA A 14 -19.50 30.07 -52.34
N PHE A 15 -19.97 28.82 -52.40
CA PHE A 15 -20.25 28.04 -51.19
C PHE A 15 -18.91 27.75 -50.52
N SER A 16 -18.42 28.70 -49.72
CA SER A 16 -17.43 28.43 -48.70
C SER A 16 -18.14 27.65 -47.60
N GLY A 17 -18.29 26.34 -47.80
CA GLY A 17 -18.64 25.42 -46.74
C GLY A 17 -17.47 25.39 -45.77
N THR A 18 -17.48 26.28 -44.78
CA THR A 18 -16.81 25.99 -43.53
C THR A 18 -17.53 24.79 -42.95
N ALA A 19 -16.96 23.61 -43.17
CA ALA A 19 -17.33 22.42 -42.41
C ALA A 19 -17.08 22.78 -40.94
N ALA A 20 -18.14 23.16 -40.22
CA ALA A 20 -18.11 23.23 -38.78
C ALA A 20 -17.78 21.80 -38.32
N ALA A 21 -16.54 21.61 -37.88
CA ALA A 21 -16.08 20.33 -37.40
C ALA A 21 -16.97 19.90 -36.23
N LYS A 22 -17.47 18.67 -36.29
CA LYS A 22 -18.39 18.15 -35.28
C LYS A 22 -17.59 17.72 -34.06
N ARG A 23 -17.31 18.66 -33.16
CA ARG A 23 -16.84 18.38 -31.81
C ARG A 23 -18.00 17.76 -31.02
N PHE A 24 -17.86 16.49 -30.64
CA PHE A 24 -18.86 15.81 -29.82
C PHE A 24 -18.46 15.87 -28.36
N GLU A 25 -19.38 16.35 -27.52
CA GLU A 25 -19.16 16.52 -26.10
C GLU A 25 -20.27 15.77 -25.34
N THR A 26 -19.89 14.94 -24.38
CA THR A 26 -20.83 14.17 -23.57
C THR A 26 -20.42 14.23 -22.11
N ASP A 27 -21.39 14.50 -21.22
CA ASP A 27 -21.19 14.36 -19.79
C ASP A 27 -21.37 12.89 -19.40
N VAL A 28 -20.36 12.33 -18.74
CA VAL A 28 -20.34 10.93 -18.31
C VAL A 28 -20.14 10.87 -16.81
N ALA A 29 -20.99 10.11 -16.11
CA ALA A 29 -20.88 9.91 -14.68
C ALA A 29 -19.76 8.91 -14.34
N ILE A 30 -19.12 9.11 -13.18
CA ILE A 30 -18.23 8.12 -12.59
C ILE A 30 -19.08 7.01 -11.96
N GLU A 31 -18.78 5.75 -12.31
CA GLU A 31 -19.37 4.56 -11.72
C GLU A 31 -18.65 4.23 -10.40
N HIS A 32 -19.43 4.03 -9.34
CA HIS A 32 -18.92 3.58 -8.05
C HIS A 32 -18.94 2.05 -7.96
N ALA A 33 -17.90 1.49 -7.37
CA ALA A 33 -17.73 0.07 -7.13
C ALA A 33 -17.26 -0.22 -5.70
N ALA A 34 -17.46 -1.46 -5.26
CA ALA A 34 -16.87 -1.93 -4.02
C ALA A 34 -15.33 -1.85 -4.09
N GLY A 35 -14.71 -1.26 -3.07
CA GLY A 35 -13.27 -1.06 -2.99
C GLY A 35 -12.76 0.22 -3.66
N ASP A 36 -13.66 1.13 -4.05
CA ASP A 36 -13.27 2.51 -4.37
C ASP A 36 -12.79 3.25 -3.11
N LEU A 37 -11.81 4.14 -3.29
CA LEU A 37 -11.36 5.06 -2.26
C LEU A 37 -11.96 6.43 -2.57
N ILE A 38 -12.96 6.87 -1.80
CA ILE A 38 -13.61 8.16 -1.99
C ILE A 38 -13.48 8.96 -0.70
N PRO A 39 -12.77 10.11 -0.68
CA PRO A 39 -12.67 10.94 0.51
C PRO A 39 -14.04 11.35 1.07
N SER A 40 -14.23 11.20 2.38
CA SER A 40 -15.41 11.71 3.11
C SER A 40 -15.22 13.15 3.61
N THR A 41 -13.97 13.59 3.73
CA THR A 41 -13.58 14.91 4.20
C THR A 41 -12.40 15.42 3.39
N LEU A 42 -12.25 16.75 3.31
CA LEU A 42 -11.11 17.41 2.71
C LEU A 42 -10.37 18.25 3.76
N VAL A 43 -9.04 18.20 3.70
CA VAL A 43 -8.13 18.92 4.58
C VAL A 43 -7.69 20.23 3.92
N THR A 44 -7.81 21.34 4.65
CA THR A 44 -7.46 22.68 4.18
C THR A 44 -5.99 23.06 4.45
N ALA A 45 -5.29 22.28 5.28
CA ALA A 45 -3.88 22.45 5.52
C ALA A 45 -3.07 22.07 4.26
N LYS A 46 -2.17 22.97 3.83
CA LYS A 46 -1.25 22.73 2.71
C LYS A 46 -0.33 21.56 3.01
N ALA A 47 0.00 20.78 1.98
CA ALA A 47 0.99 19.72 2.07
C ALA A 47 2.37 20.31 2.43
N ALA A 48 3.04 19.71 3.40
CA ALA A 48 4.47 19.92 3.57
C ALA A 48 5.16 18.99 2.59
N ALA A 49 5.58 19.52 1.44
CA ALA A 49 6.34 18.73 0.46
C ALA A 49 7.50 18.04 1.16
N MET A 50 7.73 16.76 0.84
CA MET A 50 8.79 15.98 1.48
C MET A 50 10.15 16.70 1.34
N PRO A 51 11.03 16.66 2.36
CA PRO A 51 12.35 17.29 2.28
C PRO A 51 13.11 16.84 1.02
N GLY A 52 13.61 17.80 0.24
CA GLY A 52 14.34 17.54 -1.00
C GLY A 52 13.45 17.31 -2.24
N MET A 53 12.13 17.35 -2.11
CA MET A 53 11.20 17.24 -3.24
C MET A 53 11.00 18.60 -3.92
N ASN A 54 11.43 18.70 -5.18
CA ASN A 54 11.08 19.83 -6.04
C ASN A 54 9.85 19.44 -6.87
N LEU A 55 8.70 20.02 -6.54
CA LEU A 55 7.48 19.82 -7.31
C LEU A 55 7.54 20.63 -8.61
N GLU A 56 7.30 19.97 -9.74
CA GLU A 56 7.05 20.64 -11.02
C GLU A 56 5.84 21.58 -10.87
N THR A 57 5.89 22.77 -11.46
CA THR A 57 4.77 23.73 -11.39
C THR A 57 3.93 23.72 -12.66
N GLU A 58 4.53 23.35 -13.79
CA GLU A 58 3.87 23.33 -15.09
C GLU A 58 2.85 22.19 -15.22
N VAL A 59 1.90 22.39 -16.13
CA VAL A 59 0.98 21.33 -16.53
C VAL A 59 1.74 20.30 -17.34
N VAL A 60 1.72 19.06 -16.88
CA VAL A 60 2.34 17.93 -17.58
C VAL A 60 1.25 16.95 -17.97
N ARG A 61 1.32 16.46 -19.21
CA ARG A 61 0.42 15.45 -19.76
C ARG A 61 1.24 14.38 -20.45
N PHE A 62 0.85 13.13 -20.28
CA PHE A 62 1.45 12.01 -21.00
C PHE A 62 0.41 10.94 -21.26
N SER A 63 0.56 10.25 -22.39
CA SER A 63 -0.18 9.02 -22.67
C SER A 63 0.70 8.01 -23.38
N TRP A 64 0.42 6.73 -23.18
CA TRP A 64 1.14 5.65 -23.85
C TRP A 64 0.24 4.42 -24.05
N VAL A 65 0.63 3.59 -25.00
CA VAL A 65 -0.09 2.37 -25.38
C VAL A 65 0.24 1.22 -24.43
N LEU A 66 -0.77 0.42 -24.10
CA LEU A 66 -0.63 -0.83 -23.37
C LEU A 66 -0.82 -2.01 -24.34
N PRO A 67 -0.08 -3.12 -24.18
CA PRO A 67 -0.39 -4.36 -24.88
C PRO A 67 -1.84 -4.81 -24.64
N LEU A 68 -2.54 -5.22 -25.69
CA LEU A 68 -3.96 -5.60 -25.62
C LEU A 68 -4.22 -6.85 -24.76
N ASP A 69 -3.20 -7.66 -24.54
CA ASP A 69 -3.22 -8.84 -23.68
C ASP A 69 -2.68 -8.56 -22.27
N GLN A 70 -2.27 -7.33 -21.96
CA GLN A 70 -1.83 -6.95 -20.63
C GLN A 70 -2.95 -7.20 -19.61
N LYS A 71 -2.64 -7.96 -18.57
CA LYS A 71 -3.54 -8.14 -17.43
C LYS A 71 -3.28 -7.03 -16.43
N ILE A 72 -4.31 -6.21 -16.20
CA ILE A 72 -4.29 -5.18 -15.16
C ILE A 72 -5.12 -5.71 -14.00
N THR A 73 -4.45 -6.01 -12.90
CA THR A 73 -5.07 -6.51 -11.67
C THR A 73 -5.07 -5.41 -10.63
N ALA A 74 -6.23 -5.15 -10.03
CA ALA A 74 -6.33 -4.23 -8.91
C ALA A 74 -5.45 -4.73 -7.75
N GLN A 75 -4.66 -3.81 -7.19
CA GLN A 75 -3.88 -4.11 -5.99
C GLN A 75 -4.82 -4.54 -4.86
N GLN A 76 -4.44 -5.64 -4.21
CA GLN A 76 -5.12 -6.14 -3.03
C GLN A 76 -4.32 -5.77 -1.78
N PRO A 77 -4.98 -5.62 -0.62
CA PRO A 77 -4.30 -5.54 0.66
C PRO A 77 -3.30 -6.69 0.81
N PHE A 78 -2.12 -6.38 1.35
CA PHE A 78 -1.15 -7.41 1.64
C PHE A 78 -1.67 -8.31 2.76
N VAL A 79 -1.48 -9.62 2.59
CA VAL A 79 -1.82 -10.63 3.59
C VAL A 79 -0.51 -11.15 4.17
N ARG A 80 -0.30 -10.91 5.46
CA ARG A 80 0.86 -11.42 6.20
C ARG A 80 0.45 -12.69 6.92
N GLU A 81 1.11 -13.79 6.62
CA GLU A 81 1.12 -14.99 7.46
C GLU A 81 2.36 -14.97 8.36
N SER A 82 2.19 -15.28 9.64
CA SER A 82 3.26 -15.29 10.64
C SER A 82 3.31 -16.60 11.41
N LYS A 83 4.55 -17.09 11.60
CA LYS A 83 4.93 -18.21 12.47
C LYS A 83 6.00 -17.78 13.48
N GLU A 84 6.01 -16.50 13.82
CA GLU A 84 7.06 -15.88 14.59
C GLU A 84 6.48 -14.98 15.68
N TYR A 85 7.27 -14.72 16.72
CA TYR A 85 6.97 -13.74 17.74
C TYR A 85 8.25 -13.09 18.26
N TRP A 86 8.09 -11.92 18.86
CA TRP A 86 9.16 -11.16 19.49
C TRP A 86 8.83 -10.90 20.95
N THR A 87 9.83 -11.04 21.80
CA THR A 87 9.71 -10.63 23.20
C THR A 87 10.95 -9.86 23.63
N ARG A 88 10.73 -8.77 24.37
CA ARG A 88 11.81 -8.03 25.01
C ARG A 88 12.04 -8.66 26.39
N VAL A 89 13.27 -9.10 26.63
CA VAL A 89 13.66 -9.79 27.86
C VAL A 89 14.70 -8.97 28.60
N PRO A 90 14.44 -8.54 29.85
CA PRO A 90 15.41 -7.84 30.67
C PRO A 90 16.66 -8.68 30.95
N ALA A 91 17.81 -8.02 31.13
CA ALA A 91 19.09 -8.68 31.41
C ALA A 91 19.00 -9.69 32.57
N ALA A 92 18.40 -9.26 33.69
CA ALA A 92 18.30 -10.08 34.90
C ALA A 92 17.41 -11.31 34.71
N GLU A 93 16.34 -11.19 33.92
CA GLU A 93 15.48 -12.32 33.58
C GLU A 93 16.24 -13.29 32.69
N LEU A 94 16.85 -12.81 31.60
CA LEU A 94 17.60 -13.67 30.69
C LEU A 94 18.79 -14.35 31.38
N ALA A 95 19.44 -13.70 32.36
CA ALA A 95 20.51 -14.29 33.15
C ALA A 95 20.08 -15.54 33.93
N THR A 96 18.83 -15.56 34.41
CA THR A 96 18.28 -16.69 35.19
C THR A 96 17.48 -17.67 34.34
N GLY A 97 16.93 -17.20 33.23
CA GLY A 97 16.17 -17.99 32.27
C GLY A 97 14.79 -17.38 31.99
N THR A 98 14.50 -17.16 30.71
CA THR A 98 13.16 -16.80 30.22
C THR A 98 12.53 -18.01 29.51
N THR A 99 11.21 -18.14 29.58
CA THR A 99 10.51 -19.26 28.92
C THR A 99 10.22 -18.91 27.46
N LEU A 100 10.69 -19.76 26.56
CA LEU A 100 10.31 -19.76 25.16
C LEU A 100 9.24 -20.81 24.94
N HIS A 101 8.23 -20.46 24.16
CA HIS A 101 7.18 -21.37 23.75
C HIS A 101 7.33 -21.68 22.27
N THR A 102 7.52 -22.96 21.96
CA THR A 102 7.57 -23.45 20.58
C THR A 102 6.47 -24.48 20.38
N THR A 103 5.94 -24.51 19.17
CA THR A 103 4.88 -25.37 18.67
C THR A 103 5.40 -26.39 17.66
N ALA A 104 6.62 -26.20 17.15
CA ALA A 104 7.29 -27.15 16.27
C ALA A 104 8.80 -27.25 16.54
N LYS A 105 9.40 -28.33 16.05
CA LYS A 105 10.83 -28.59 16.13
C LYS A 105 11.63 -27.64 15.24
N GLY A 106 12.88 -27.40 15.63
CA GLY A 106 13.84 -26.68 14.79
C GLY A 106 13.59 -25.18 14.73
N ALA A 107 13.03 -24.59 15.79
CA ALA A 107 12.80 -23.15 15.87
C ALA A 107 14.12 -22.38 15.73
N LEU A 108 14.07 -21.27 14.99
CA LEU A 108 15.16 -20.32 14.84
C LEU A 108 14.98 -19.22 15.89
N ILE A 109 16.02 -19.00 16.68
CA ILE A 109 16.07 -17.99 17.72
C ILE A 109 17.08 -16.93 17.30
N ARG A 110 16.67 -15.67 17.31
CA ARG A 110 17.58 -14.53 17.16
C ARG A 110 17.53 -13.68 18.42
N LEU A 111 18.70 -13.46 19.00
CA LEU A 111 18.91 -12.64 20.18
C LEU A 111 19.69 -11.39 19.78
N SER A 112 19.08 -10.22 19.93
CA SER A 112 19.70 -8.94 19.61
C SER A 112 19.75 -8.06 20.85
N PRO A 113 20.90 -7.48 21.22
CA PRO A 113 20.98 -6.50 22.30
C PRO A 113 20.12 -5.27 21.99
N VAL A 114 19.36 -4.79 22.96
CA VAL A 114 18.68 -3.50 22.85
C VAL A 114 19.65 -2.41 23.31
N SER A 115 20.21 -1.65 22.37
CA SER A 115 21.11 -0.54 22.69
C SER A 115 20.33 0.64 23.27
N GLY A 116 20.57 1.01 24.53
CA GLY A 116 20.34 2.36 25.02
C GLY A 116 21.50 3.30 24.67
N GLU A 117 21.40 4.60 25.01
CA GLU A 117 22.41 5.66 24.73
C GLU A 117 23.84 5.42 25.29
N ALA A 118 24.19 4.25 25.83
CA ALA A 118 25.54 4.00 26.37
C ALA A 118 26.07 2.57 26.19
N LYS A 119 27.37 2.54 25.82
CA LYS A 119 28.38 1.46 25.79
C LYS A 119 28.33 0.49 24.62
N SER A 120 29.54 0.15 24.14
CA SER A 120 29.83 -0.85 23.11
C SER A 120 28.96 -2.10 23.30
N VAL A 121 28.16 -2.41 22.28
CA VAL A 121 27.38 -3.64 22.25
C VAL A 121 28.37 -4.81 22.22
N GLN A 122 28.32 -5.67 23.24
CA GLN A 122 29.16 -6.85 23.30
C GLN A 122 28.54 -7.95 22.43
N PRO A 123 29.30 -8.59 21.53
CA PRO A 123 28.80 -9.72 20.77
C PRO A 123 28.34 -10.85 21.67
N ILE A 124 27.20 -11.45 21.33
CA ILE A 124 26.69 -12.62 22.03
C ILE A 124 27.41 -13.86 21.50
N SER A 125 28.11 -14.58 22.38
CA SER A 125 28.68 -15.89 22.04
C SER A 125 27.62 -16.98 22.15
N ALA A 126 27.60 -17.89 21.18
CA ALA A 126 26.79 -19.10 21.24
C ALA A 126 27.08 -19.93 22.50
N ASP A 127 28.32 -19.92 23.01
CA ASP A 127 28.72 -20.70 24.19
C ASP A 127 28.24 -20.12 25.52
N ASP A 128 27.74 -18.88 25.52
CA ASP A 128 27.14 -18.25 26.71
C ASP A 128 25.64 -18.58 26.87
N ILE A 129 25.06 -19.29 25.90
CA ILE A 129 23.64 -19.68 25.90
C ILE A 129 23.45 -21.01 26.63
N VAL A 130 22.40 -21.09 27.44
CA VAL A 130 21.93 -22.33 28.07
C VAL A 130 20.48 -22.57 27.69
N ILE A 131 20.20 -23.74 27.12
CA ILE A 131 18.84 -24.19 26.85
C ILE A 131 18.46 -25.26 27.87
N HIS A 132 17.38 -25.03 28.61
CA HIS A 132 16.75 -26.08 29.42
C HIS A 132 15.56 -26.65 28.66
N ALA A 133 15.68 -27.92 28.27
CA ALA A 133 14.64 -28.66 27.59
C ALA A 133 14.52 -30.06 28.20
N GLN A 134 13.29 -30.55 28.37
CA GLN A 134 13.02 -31.90 28.92
C GLN A 134 13.73 -32.17 30.26
N GLY A 135 13.85 -31.15 31.11
CA GLY A 135 14.51 -31.22 32.42
C GLY A 135 16.05 -31.27 32.39
N LYS A 136 16.68 -31.06 31.23
CA LYS A 136 18.15 -31.05 31.08
C LYS A 136 18.64 -29.67 30.65
N ALA A 137 19.72 -29.22 31.26
CA ALA A 137 20.47 -28.05 30.81
C ALA A 137 21.46 -28.46 29.70
N ILE A 138 21.43 -27.76 28.57
CA ILE A 138 22.28 -28.03 27.41
C ILE A 138 23.02 -26.72 27.10
N GLN A 139 24.34 -26.80 27.17
CA GLN A 139 25.22 -25.64 27.08
C GLN A 139 25.62 -25.35 25.63
N GLY A 140 25.51 -24.08 25.27
CA GLY A 140 25.98 -23.50 24.03
C GLY A 140 25.59 -24.26 22.77
N ARG A 141 26.58 -24.45 21.90
CA ARG A 141 26.40 -25.09 20.58
C ARG A 141 25.85 -26.51 20.64
N ALA A 142 25.92 -27.20 21.79
CA ALA A 142 25.34 -28.53 21.92
C ALA A 142 23.81 -28.54 21.76
N ALA A 143 23.14 -27.41 22.01
CA ALA A 143 21.70 -27.22 21.80
C ALA A 143 21.34 -26.77 20.37
N MET A 144 22.34 -26.43 19.55
CA MET A 144 22.15 -25.72 18.28
C MET A 144 22.44 -26.64 17.10
N ALA A 145 21.56 -26.68 16.12
CA ALA A 145 21.82 -27.33 14.84
C ALA A 145 22.76 -26.46 13.99
N ASN A 146 22.53 -25.15 14.00
CA ASN A 146 23.33 -24.13 13.35
C ASN A 146 23.35 -22.87 14.24
N ALA A 147 24.41 -22.06 14.14
CA ALA A 147 24.48 -20.76 14.80
C ALA A 147 25.32 -19.79 13.94
N ALA A 148 24.94 -18.53 13.93
CA ALA A 148 25.61 -17.45 13.23
C ALA A 148 25.70 -16.20 14.12
N ASP A 149 26.88 -15.60 14.20
CA ASP A 149 27.09 -14.33 14.89
C ASP A 149 26.78 -13.12 13.98
N ASP A 150 26.90 -11.90 14.50
CA ASP A 150 26.55 -10.68 13.77
C ASP A 150 27.44 -10.44 12.54
N ALA A 151 28.70 -10.85 12.58
CA ALA A 151 29.61 -10.76 11.43
C ALA A 151 29.17 -11.72 10.31
N GLU A 152 28.87 -12.97 10.65
CA GLU A 152 28.37 -13.97 9.70
C GLU A 152 27.01 -13.57 9.11
N LEU A 153 26.13 -13.04 9.94
CA LEU A 153 24.81 -12.56 9.54
C LEU A 153 24.88 -11.35 8.59
N LYS A 154 25.82 -10.42 8.82
CA LYS A 154 26.04 -9.27 7.92
C LYS A 154 26.62 -9.70 6.57
N MET A 155 27.49 -10.72 6.54
CA MET A 155 28.00 -11.28 5.28
C MET A 155 26.88 -11.89 4.42
N ALA A 156 25.79 -12.36 5.04
CA ALA A 156 24.61 -12.85 4.34
C ALA A 156 23.72 -11.73 3.73
N GLY A 157 24.12 -10.47 3.83
CA GLY A 157 23.48 -9.34 3.14
C GLY A 157 22.28 -8.73 3.88
N THR A 158 22.16 -8.97 5.18
CA THR A 158 21.07 -8.40 6.01
C THR A 158 21.66 -7.46 7.07
N ASP A 159 21.03 -6.32 7.28
CA ASP A 159 21.41 -5.33 8.28
C ASP A 159 20.88 -5.75 9.66
N PHE A 160 21.61 -6.65 10.33
CA PHE A 160 21.30 -7.06 11.70
C PHE A 160 22.01 -6.15 12.71
N PRO A 161 21.38 -5.87 13.87
CA PRO A 161 22.03 -5.10 14.94
C PRO A 161 23.35 -5.74 15.36
N ASP A 162 24.34 -4.90 15.69
CA ASP A 162 25.63 -5.33 16.24
C ASP A 162 25.44 -6.27 17.43
N GLY A 163 26.29 -7.28 17.52
CA GLY A 163 26.30 -8.26 18.59
C GLY A 163 25.10 -9.20 18.65
N THR A 164 24.29 -9.27 17.58
CA THR A 164 23.24 -10.28 17.41
C THR A 164 23.82 -11.70 17.32
N LEU A 165 23.12 -12.67 17.92
CA LEU A 165 23.31 -14.10 17.68
C LEU A 165 22.02 -14.68 17.10
N ALA A 166 22.11 -15.47 16.03
CA ALA A 166 21.03 -16.30 15.55
C ALA A 166 21.41 -17.78 15.61
N PHE A 167 20.51 -18.65 16.07
CA PHE A 167 20.74 -20.09 16.08
C PHE A 167 19.45 -20.86 15.86
N GLN A 168 19.58 -22.06 15.30
CA GLN A 168 18.49 -23.00 15.17
C GLN A 168 18.60 -24.06 16.26
N LEU A 169 17.52 -24.32 16.99
CA LEU A 169 17.48 -25.42 17.96
C LEU A 169 17.57 -26.78 17.24
N ARG A 170 18.23 -27.76 17.87
CA ARG A 170 18.22 -29.13 17.33
C ARG A 170 16.84 -29.77 17.48
N ASP A 171 16.48 -30.59 16.50
CA ASP A 171 15.17 -31.28 16.47
C ASP A 171 14.96 -32.27 17.62
N ASP A 172 16.03 -32.84 18.18
CA ASP A 172 15.95 -33.79 19.29
C ASP A 172 15.63 -33.14 20.63
N LEU A 173 15.70 -31.80 20.72
CA LEU A 173 15.21 -31.05 21.88
C LEU A 173 13.68 -31.04 21.97
N GLY A 174 12.99 -31.37 20.86
CA GLY A 174 11.54 -31.36 20.77
C GLY A 174 10.98 -29.94 20.58
N PHE A 175 9.79 -29.71 21.12
CA PHE A 175 9.08 -28.44 21.12
C PHE A 175 8.28 -28.30 22.41
N GLY A 176 7.66 -27.14 22.63
CA GLY A 176 6.92 -26.79 23.83
C GLY A 176 7.62 -25.69 24.62
N ALA A 177 7.37 -25.67 25.93
CA ALA A 177 8.05 -24.76 26.86
C ALA A 177 9.52 -25.19 27.05
N MET A 178 10.44 -24.27 26.77
CA MET A 178 11.88 -24.41 26.99
C MET A 178 12.40 -23.15 27.68
N THR A 179 13.44 -23.26 28.50
CA THR A 179 14.06 -22.08 29.10
C THR A 179 15.29 -21.67 28.30
N LEU A 180 15.34 -20.42 27.85
CA LEU A 180 16.54 -19.77 27.32
C LEU A 180 17.18 -18.96 28.45
N ALA A 181 18.43 -19.27 28.78
CA ALA A 181 19.21 -18.47 29.71
C ALA A 181 20.54 -18.03 29.08
N MET A 182 21.02 -16.86 29.49
CA MET A 182 22.35 -16.35 29.16
C MET A 182 22.94 -15.73 30.43
N PRO A 183 23.66 -16.51 31.27
CA PRO A 183 24.11 -16.07 32.59
C PRO A 183 24.93 -14.77 32.61
N LYS A 184 25.54 -14.40 31.48
CA LYS A 184 26.32 -13.17 31.29
C LYS A 184 25.52 -12.04 30.60
N ALA A 185 24.19 -12.12 30.60
CA ALA A 185 23.32 -11.07 30.06
C ALA A 185 23.65 -9.71 30.68
N ALA A 186 23.96 -8.73 29.84
CA ALA A 186 24.48 -7.42 30.25
C ALA A 186 23.58 -6.24 29.85
N SER A 187 22.56 -6.47 29.02
CA SER A 187 21.59 -5.48 28.57
C SER A 187 20.20 -6.11 28.47
N ASP A 188 19.19 -5.31 28.13
CA ASP A 188 17.95 -5.90 27.63
C ASP A 188 18.21 -6.52 26.25
N TYR A 189 17.43 -7.54 25.91
CA TYR A 189 17.53 -8.23 24.63
C TYR A 189 16.16 -8.34 23.96
N LEU A 190 16.16 -8.24 22.64
CA LEU A 190 15.03 -8.65 21.81
C LEU A 190 15.26 -10.12 21.42
N VAL A 191 14.38 -11.00 21.89
CA VAL A 191 14.32 -12.40 21.48
C VAL A 191 13.28 -12.51 20.38
N HIS A 192 13.70 -12.96 19.20
CA HIS A 192 12.83 -13.33 18.10
C HIS A 192 12.84 -14.84 17.95
N VAL A 193 11.65 -15.43 17.88
CA VAL A 193 11.47 -16.86 17.64
C VAL A 193 10.71 -17.03 16.35
N TYR A 194 11.28 -17.78 15.40
CA TYR A 194 10.64 -18.15 14.14
C TYR A 194 10.53 -19.67 14.03
N GLU A 195 9.33 -20.16 13.74
CA GLU A 195 9.02 -21.58 13.70
C GLU A 195 8.64 -22.04 12.28
N PRO A 196 9.61 -22.31 11.39
CA PRO A 196 9.33 -22.60 9.97
C PRO A 196 8.38 -23.81 9.79
N ASN A 197 8.50 -24.78 10.70
CA ASN A 197 7.75 -26.04 10.68
C ASN A 197 6.43 -25.99 11.47
N SER A 198 6.06 -24.84 12.05
CA SER A 198 4.82 -24.74 12.81
C SER A 198 3.59 -24.81 11.90
N ALA A 199 2.56 -25.51 12.38
CA ALA A 199 1.23 -25.48 11.80
C ALA A 199 0.40 -24.29 12.32
N GLU A 200 0.84 -23.60 13.38
CA GLU A 200 0.11 -22.48 13.99
C GLU A 200 0.50 -21.18 13.28
N VAL A 201 -0.45 -20.51 12.65
CA VAL A 201 -0.24 -19.32 11.81
C VAL A 201 -1.20 -18.21 12.23
N LEU A 202 -0.66 -17.00 12.42
CA LEU A 202 -1.44 -15.78 12.48
C LEU A 202 -1.44 -15.11 11.11
N THR A 203 -2.63 -14.90 10.56
CA THR A 203 -2.86 -14.13 9.34
C THR A 203 -3.31 -12.72 9.70
N LEU A 204 -2.66 -11.71 9.13
CA LEU A 204 -2.99 -10.30 9.31
C LEU A 204 -3.21 -9.63 7.94
N THR A 205 -4.32 -8.93 7.81
CA THR A 205 -4.62 -8.13 6.61
C THR A 205 -5.52 -6.94 6.93
N MET A 206 -5.85 -6.15 5.92
CA MET A 206 -6.70 -4.97 6.01
C MET A 206 -7.77 -5.03 4.93
N ASP A 207 -8.84 -4.24 5.07
CA ASP A 207 -9.87 -4.11 4.03
C ASP A 207 -9.42 -3.24 2.83
N ARG A 208 -8.28 -2.53 2.97
CA ARG A 208 -7.76 -1.59 1.98
C ARG A 208 -6.24 -1.44 2.04
N ILE A 209 -5.67 -0.92 0.95
CA ILE A 209 -4.24 -0.58 0.82
C ILE A 209 -3.93 0.87 1.19
N VAL A 210 -4.94 1.76 1.15
CA VAL A 210 -4.82 3.18 1.51
C VAL A 210 -5.87 3.54 2.55
N ALA A 211 -5.44 4.06 3.69
CA ALA A 211 -6.32 4.67 4.68
C ALA A 211 -6.40 6.19 4.46
N SER A 212 -7.60 6.69 4.20
CA SER A 212 -7.85 8.13 4.05
C SER A 212 -8.15 8.76 5.40
N HIS A 213 -7.59 9.95 5.65
CA HIS A 213 -7.88 10.73 6.84
C HIS A 213 -9.38 10.87 7.09
N GLY A 214 -9.80 10.69 8.35
CA GLY A 214 -11.20 10.80 8.78
C GLY A 214 -12.09 9.64 8.36
N GLN A 215 -11.54 8.59 7.74
CA GLN A 215 -12.27 7.37 7.40
C GLN A 215 -11.93 6.23 8.34
N THR A 216 -12.90 5.34 8.53
CA THR A 216 -12.69 4.08 9.24
C THR A 216 -12.22 3.00 8.27
N TYR A 217 -11.25 2.21 8.70
CA TYR A 217 -10.81 0.98 8.04
C TYR A 217 -10.77 -0.17 9.04
N SER A 218 -10.86 -1.39 8.50
CA SER A 218 -10.84 -2.61 9.31
C SER A 218 -9.49 -3.32 9.17
N VAL A 219 -8.94 -3.76 10.31
CA VAL A 219 -7.81 -4.67 10.39
C VAL A 219 -8.34 -6.04 10.79
N PHE A 220 -7.93 -7.08 10.06
CA PHE A 220 -8.35 -8.45 10.30
C PHE A 220 -7.16 -9.30 10.76
N ALA A 221 -7.33 -9.95 11.90
CA ALA A 221 -6.40 -10.95 12.42
C ALA A 221 -7.11 -12.30 12.54
N GLU A 222 -6.47 -13.37 12.10
CA GLU A 222 -7.04 -14.72 12.10
C GLU A 222 -5.97 -15.74 12.46
N PHE A 223 -6.27 -16.61 13.43
CA PHE A 223 -5.49 -17.82 13.64
C PHE A 223 -6.08 -18.94 12.78
N ASN A 224 -5.23 -19.75 12.16
CA ASN A 224 -5.62 -20.79 11.22
C ASN A 224 -6.27 -22.05 11.85
N ASP A 225 -6.67 -21.99 13.11
CA ASP A 225 -7.36 -23.06 13.84
C ASP A 225 -8.50 -22.44 14.67
N ASP A 226 -9.53 -23.20 15.02
CA ASP A 226 -10.66 -22.78 15.89
C ASP A 226 -10.22 -22.59 17.36
N GLN A 227 -8.94 -22.29 17.57
CA GLN A 227 -8.32 -22.23 18.88
C GLN A 227 -8.95 -21.14 19.72
N LEU A 228 -9.00 -21.43 21.03
CA LEU A 228 -9.25 -20.42 22.02
C LEU A 228 -8.03 -19.50 22.06
N VAL A 229 -8.12 -18.42 21.28
CA VAL A 229 -7.19 -17.29 21.35
C VAL A 229 -7.50 -16.55 22.65
N ASP A 230 -6.49 -16.41 23.49
CA ASP A 230 -6.60 -15.76 24.79
C ASP A 230 -6.72 -14.24 24.60
N SER A 231 -5.87 -13.68 23.74
CA SER A 231 -5.88 -12.26 23.38
C SER A 231 -5.28 -12.02 22.00
N ILE A 232 -5.75 -10.96 21.34
CA ILE A 232 -5.04 -10.30 20.25
C ILE A 232 -4.99 -8.82 20.60
N ASP A 233 -3.78 -8.32 20.79
CA ASP A 233 -3.50 -6.91 20.96
C ASP A 233 -2.89 -6.37 19.67
N GLY A 234 -2.85 -5.05 19.51
CA GLY A 234 -2.12 -4.48 18.39
C GLY A 234 -1.88 -2.99 18.50
N ILE A 235 -1.04 -2.52 17.60
CA ILE A 235 -0.70 -1.12 17.44
C ILE A 235 -0.68 -0.75 15.95
N VAL A 236 -1.04 0.49 15.67
CA VAL A 236 -0.77 1.16 14.41
C VAL A 236 0.32 2.19 14.64
N SER A 237 1.41 2.12 13.89
CA SER A 237 2.52 3.05 13.99
C SER A 237 2.64 3.89 12.72
N ALA A 238 2.83 5.18 12.92
CA ALA A 238 3.07 6.15 11.87
C ALA A 238 4.57 6.29 11.56
N PRO A 239 4.95 6.78 10.37
CA PRO A 239 6.35 7.02 10.02
C PRO A 239 7.07 8.01 10.95
N ASN A 240 6.33 8.91 11.61
CA ASN A 240 6.90 9.86 12.58
C ASN A 240 7.08 9.26 14.00
N GLY A 241 6.80 7.97 14.18
CA GLY A 241 6.91 7.26 15.47
C GLY A 241 5.65 7.34 16.35
N ALA A 242 4.63 8.13 15.98
CA ALA A 242 3.35 8.09 16.69
C ALA A 242 2.75 6.69 16.62
N SER A 243 2.14 6.23 17.71
CA SER A 243 1.54 4.90 17.79
C SER A 243 0.17 4.95 18.45
N PHE A 244 -0.75 4.13 17.97
CA PHE A 244 -2.15 4.06 18.40
C PHE A 244 -2.52 2.61 18.66
N ASN A 245 -3.15 2.32 19.80
CA ASN A 245 -3.55 0.95 20.13
C ASN A 245 -4.73 0.50 19.26
N LEU A 246 -4.76 -0.80 18.96
CA LEU A 246 -5.85 -1.49 18.31
C LEU A 246 -6.64 -2.30 19.33
N ASP A 247 -7.97 -2.21 19.26
CA ASP A 247 -8.91 -3.00 20.05
C ASP A 247 -9.54 -4.07 19.15
N PHE A 248 -8.98 -5.29 19.19
CA PHE A 248 -9.48 -6.41 18.39
C PHE A 248 -10.66 -7.09 19.08
N LYS A 249 -11.74 -7.28 18.31
CA LYS A 249 -12.95 -7.98 18.77
C LYS A 249 -13.21 -9.19 17.90
N ARG A 250 -13.55 -10.31 18.53
CA ARG A 250 -13.93 -11.53 17.81
C ARG A 250 -15.29 -11.32 17.13
N ALA A 251 -15.30 -11.42 15.81
CA ALA A 251 -16.49 -11.38 14.97
C ALA A 251 -17.20 -12.74 14.93
N THR A 252 -18.42 -12.75 14.38
CA THR A 252 -19.26 -13.96 14.29
C THR A 252 -18.69 -15.02 13.36
N ASP A 253 -17.83 -14.63 12.42
CA ASP A 253 -17.14 -15.53 11.50
C ASP A 253 -15.83 -16.11 12.08
N GLY A 254 -15.53 -15.80 13.35
CA GLY A 254 -14.35 -16.30 14.05
C GLY A 254 -13.11 -15.41 13.94
N ARG A 255 -13.07 -14.46 12.99
CA ARG A 255 -11.96 -13.52 12.82
C ARG A 255 -11.94 -12.47 13.93
N TYR A 256 -10.78 -11.90 14.19
CA TYR A 256 -10.62 -10.75 15.07
C TYR A 256 -10.54 -9.48 14.23
N VAL A 257 -11.36 -8.48 14.58
CA VAL A 257 -11.49 -7.24 13.82
C VAL A 257 -11.19 -6.05 14.72
N ALA A 258 -10.30 -5.17 14.29
CA ALA A 258 -10.14 -3.85 14.86
C ALA A 258 -10.62 -2.80 13.86
N GLU A 259 -11.54 -1.94 14.30
CA GLU A 259 -12.05 -0.80 13.53
C GLU A 259 -11.28 0.46 13.91
N VAL A 260 -10.69 1.13 12.92
CA VAL A 260 -9.76 2.25 13.16
C VAL A 260 -10.19 3.47 12.39
N THR A 261 -10.49 4.55 13.09
CA THR A 261 -10.64 5.87 12.46
C THR A 261 -9.26 6.45 12.17
N HIS A 262 -8.93 6.61 10.90
CA HIS A 262 -7.59 7.01 10.49
C HIS A 262 -7.33 8.51 10.71
N ASP A 263 -6.40 8.82 11.60
CA ASP A 263 -5.87 10.18 11.77
C ASP A 263 -4.51 10.33 11.08
N ALA A 264 -4.55 10.50 9.76
CA ALA A 264 -3.34 10.77 8.97
C ALA A 264 -2.55 12.01 9.44
N LEU A 265 -3.20 12.99 10.07
CA LEU A 265 -2.57 14.24 10.49
C LEU A 265 -1.69 14.05 11.75
N ALA A 266 -2.06 13.13 12.63
CA ALA A 266 -1.26 12.81 13.80
C ALA A 266 0.06 12.10 13.47
N GLY A 267 0.11 11.44 12.30
CA GLY A 267 1.27 10.66 11.85
C GLY A 267 1.92 11.14 10.56
N VAL A 268 1.87 12.45 10.28
CA VAL A 268 2.47 13.03 9.06
C VAL A 268 3.96 12.73 9.00
N GLY A 269 4.41 12.18 7.88
CA GLY A 269 5.82 11.90 7.62
C GLY A 269 6.00 11.06 6.34
N PRO A 270 7.21 11.03 5.78
CA PRO A 270 7.52 10.19 4.63
C PRO A 270 7.53 8.72 5.05
N GLY A 271 6.84 7.86 4.30
CA GLY A 271 6.86 6.41 4.49
C GLY A 271 5.47 5.78 4.60
N LEU A 272 5.46 4.48 4.86
CA LEU A 272 4.23 3.72 5.08
C LEU A 272 3.89 3.69 6.56
N TRP A 273 2.60 3.65 6.85
CA TRP A 273 2.11 3.31 8.16
C TRP A 273 2.13 1.79 8.33
N GLU A 274 2.13 1.35 9.57
CA GLU A 274 2.31 -0.05 9.92
C GLU A 274 1.26 -0.50 10.92
N VAL A 275 0.73 -1.70 10.71
CA VAL A 275 -0.08 -2.44 11.67
C VAL A 275 0.79 -3.55 12.23
N HIS A 276 0.81 -3.69 13.55
CA HIS A 276 1.41 -4.81 14.26
C HIS A 276 0.36 -5.43 15.17
N ALA A 277 0.11 -6.73 15.01
CA ALA A 277 -0.77 -7.50 15.87
C ALA A 277 0.06 -8.54 16.65
N PHE A 278 -0.22 -8.67 17.94
CA PHE A 278 0.41 -9.60 18.87
C PHE A 278 -0.69 -10.53 19.40
N ALA A 279 -0.51 -11.83 19.21
CA ALA A 279 -1.58 -12.77 19.47
C ALA A 279 -1.08 -13.91 20.36
N ALA A 280 -1.86 -14.22 21.40
CA ALA A 280 -1.59 -15.27 22.36
C ALA A 280 -2.74 -16.27 22.38
N ALA A 281 -2.43 -17.56 22.33
CA ALA A 281 -3.40 -18.64 22.39
C ALA A 281 -2.90 -19.79 23.29
N LYS A 282 -3.84 -20.66 23.69
CA LYS A 282 -3.58 -21.82 24.57
C LYS A 282 -2.87 -21.40 25.87
N SER A 283 -3.42 -20.42 26.57
CA SER A 283 -2.83 -19.82 27.79
C SER A 283 -1.39 -19.31 27.55
N ALA A 284 -1.22 -18.52 26.48
CA ALA A 284 0.05 -17.92 26.04
C ALA A 284 1.17 -18.89 25.63
N SER A 285 0.87 -20.19 25.50
CA SER A 285 1.83 -21.20 24.99
C SER A 285 1.96 -21.20 23.47
N VAL A 286 1.13 -20.43 22.77
CA VAL A 286 1.27 -20.11 21.35
C VAL A 286 1.29 -18.60 21.22
N GLN A 287 2.37 -18.06 20.68
CA GLN A 287 2.54 -16.62 20.44
C GLN A 287 2.82 -16.37 18.97
N ARG A 288 2.13 -15.40 18.38
CA ARG A 288 2.35 -14.98 17.00
C ARG A 288 2.24 -13.47 16.89
N ASP A 289 3.19 -12.89 16.19
CA ASP A 289 3.24 -11.48 15.87
C ASP A 289 3.23 -11.31 14.36
N ALA A 290 2.30 -10.50 13.85
CA ALA A 290 2.19 -10.24 12.42
C ALA A 290 2.23 -8.74 12.16
N LYS A 291 2.87 -8.37 11.07
CA LYS A 291 3.09 -6.98 10.68
C LYS A 291 2.77 -6.77 9.20
N THR A 292 2.00 -5.73 8.90
CA THR A 292 1.68 -5.31 7.53
C THR A 292 1.75 -3.79 7.42
N ALA A 293 1.96 -3.28 6.22
CA ALA A 293 2.11 -1.85 5.95
C ALA A 293 1.02 -1.36 4.99
N PHE A 294 0.64 -0.09 5.14
CA PHE A 294 -0.37 0.56 4.30
C PHE A 294 0.00 2.01 4.02
N SER A 295 -0.55 2.56 2.94
CA SER A 295 -0.37 3.98 2.63
C SER A 295 -1.40 4.82 3.37
N SER A 296 -0.99 6.00 3.84
CA SER A 296 -1.87 7.00 4.43
C SER A 296 -2.14 8.10 3.42
N SER A 297 -3.36 8.62 3.42
CA SER A 297 -3.78 9.69 2.53
C SER A 297 -4.39 10.85 3.31
N ILE A 298 -3.99 12.07 2.95
CA ILE A 298 -4.56 13.32 3.45
C ILE A 298 -5.30 13.98 2.28
N PRO A 299 -6.62 13.79 2.15
CA PRO A 299 -7.34 14.29 1.00
C PRO A 299 -7.39 15.82 0.98
N ARG A 300 -6.69 16.44 0.03
CA ARG A 300 -6.76 17.89 -0.22
C ARG A 300 -7.58 18.24 -1.45
N ALA A 301 -7.97 17.24 -2.22
CA ALA A 301 -8.88 17.39 -3.35
C ALA A 301 -9.78 16.17 -3.50
N GLN A 302 -10.88 16.35 -4.24
CA GLN A 302 -11.83 15.29 -4.60
C GLN A 302 -12.26 15.50 -6.05
N LEU A 303 -12.48 14.41 -6.79
CA LEU A 303 -13.11 14.43 -8.11
C LEU A 303 -14.60 14.80 -7.98
N GLY A 304 -15.12 15.48 -9.00
CA GLY A 304 -16.55 15.66 -9.19
C GLY A 304 -17.22 14.37 -9.66
N ALA A 305 -18.55 14.39 -9.78
CA ALA A 305 -19.35 13.20 -10.10
C ALA A 305 -19.16 12.61 -11.51
N GLY A 306 -18.34 13.23 -12.36
CA GLY A 306 -18.28 12.92 -13.78
C GLY A 306 -17.16 13.64 -14.52
N ALA A 307 -17.08 13.35 -15.80
CA ALA A 307 -16.19 14.00 -16.74
C ALA A 307 -16.95 14.48 -17.97
N LYS A 308 -16.47 15.57 -18.55
CA LYS A 308 -16.83 15.96 -19.91
C LYS A 308 -15.89 15.29 -20.89
N VAL A 309 -16.41 14.43 -21.76
CA VAL A 309 -15.63 13.67 -22.73
C VAL A 309 -15.72 14.34 -24.09
N VAL A 310 -14.58 14.50 -24.77
CA VAL A 310 -14.48 15.12 -26.09
C VAL A 310 -13.68 14.19 -27.02
N HIS A 311 -14.31 13.81 -28.12
CA HIS A 311 -13.59 13.22 -29.25
C HIS A 311 -13.12 14.36 -30.16
N ASN A 312 -11.81 14.53 -30.28
CA ASN A 312 -11.24 15.61 -31.06
C ASN A 312 -11.07 15.20 -32.53
N ASP A 313 -11.04 16.19 -33.42
CA ASP A 313 -10.93 15.96 -34.87
C ASP A 313 -9.59 15.36 -35.28
N ASP A 314 -8.55 15.53 -34.47
CA ASP A 314 -7.22 14.94 -34.66
C ASP A 314 -7.15 13.45 -34.28
N GLY A 315 -8.25 12.89 -33.76
CA GLY A 315 -8.35 11.50 -33.31
C GLY A 315 -7.96 11.28 -31.85
N SER A 316 -7.59 12.33 -31.11
CA SER A 316 -7.37 12.25 -29.66
C SER A 316 -8.69 12.18 -28.88
N LEU A 317 -8.60 11.66 -27.66
CA LEU A 317 -9.72 11.57 -26.71
C LEU A 317 -9.35 12.34 -25.43
N SER A 318 -10.12 13.39 -25.13
CA SER A 318 -9.95 14.20 -23.92
C SER A 318 -11.07 13.97 -22.92
N MET A 319 -10.74 13.93 -21.63
CA MET A 319 -11.71 13.83 -20.53
C MET A 319 -11.41 14.90 -19.48
N SER A 320 -12.31 15.86 -19.32
CA SER A 320 -12.17 16.95 -18.35
C SER A 320 -12.86 16.59 -17.03
N PHE A 321 -12.08 16.44 -15.97
CA PHE A 321 -12.54 16.18 -14.61
C PHE A 321 -12.60 17.48 -13.83
N LYS A 322 -13.74 17.77 -13.20
CA LYS A 322 -13.84 18.84 -12.20
C LYS A 322 -13.30 18.32 -10.87
N LEU A 323 -12.57 19.15 -10.14
CA LEU A 323 -12.06 18.84 -8.81
C LEU A 323 -12.54 19.88 -7.81
N ARG A 324 -12.87 19.45 -6.59
CA ARG A 324 -12.97 20.33 -5.43
C ARG A 324 -11.64 20.28 -4.69
N VAL A 325 -10.96 21.41 -4.56
CA VAL A 325 -9.64 21.53 -3.95
C VAL A 325 -9.77 22.33 -2.65
N ALA A 326 -9.35 21.75 -1.53
CA ALA A 326 -9.38 22.39 -0.21
C ALA A 326 -8.05 23.08 0.12
N ALA A 327 -6.93 22.59 -0.41
CA ALA A 327 -5.60 23.13 -0.17
C ALA A 327 -4.76 23.09 -1.45
N GLU A 328 -3.87 24.07 -1.63
CA GLU A 328 -2.98 24.14 -2.78
C GLU A 328 -2.03 22.94 -2.79
N SER A 329 -1.98 22.20 -3.89
CA SER A 329 -0.99 21.15 -4.14
C SER A 329 -0.84 20.85 -5.63
N ARG A 330 0.06 19.92 -5.96
CA ARG A 330 0.19 19.33 -7.29
C ARG A 330 -0.64 18.06 -7.36
N PHE A 331 -1.72 18.09 -8.11
CA PHE A 331 -2.61 16.95 -8.27
C PHE A 331 -2.41 16.29 -9.62
N GLU A 332 -2.50 14.97 -9.64
CA GLU A 332 -2.43 14.14 -10.83
C GLU A 332 -3.73 13.34 -10.97
N VAL A 333 -4.34 13.39 -12.16
CA VAL A 333 -5.38 12.44 -12.57
C VAL A 333 -4.78 11.47 -13.56
N ARG A 334 -4.92 10.17 -13.28
CA ARG A 334 -4.45 9.07 -14.12
C ARG A 334 -5.56 8.06 -14.33
N GLY A 335 -5.61 7.42 -15.49
CA GLY A 335 -6.55 6.33 -15.74
C GLY A 335 -6.15 5.47 -16.94
N THR A 336 -6.72 4.27 -16.99
CA THR A 336 -6.49 3.32 -18.07
C THR A 336 -7.69 3.29 -19.00
N LEU A 337 -7.47 3.55 -20.29
CA LEU A 337 -8.46 3.40 -21.33
C LEU A 337 -8.52 1.95 -21.81
N TYR A 338 -9.73 1.42 -21.79
CA TYR A 338 -10.11 0.17 -22.40
C TYR A 338 -11.00 0.44 -23.61
N GLY A 339 -10.95 -0.44 -24.59
CA GLY A 339 -11.92 -0.44 -25.69
C GLY A 339 -12.17 -1.84 -26.22
N ILE A 340 -12.99 -1.92 -27.25
CA ILE A 340 -13.43 -3.20 -27.80
C ILE A 340 -12.48 -3.63 -28.91
N ASP A 341 -11.88 -4.81 -28.73
CA ASP A 341 -11.16 -5.56 -29.75
C ASP A 341 -11.81 -6.94 -29.91
N ASN A 342 -12.24 -7.28 -31.12
CA ASN A 342 -12.91 -8.56 -31.44
C ASN A 342 -14.06 -8.92 -30.46
N GLY A 343 -14.85 -7.92 -30.07
CA GLY A 343 -15.98 -8.07 -29.15
C GLY A 343 -15.61 -8.22 -27.67
N LYS A 344 -14.33 -8.09 -27.31
CA LYS A 344 -13.83 -8.17 -25.93
C LYS A 344 -13.25 -6.83 -25.49
N LEU A 345 -13.51 -6.46 -24.25
CA LEU A 345 -12.91 -5.28 -23.63
C LEU A 345 -11.42 -5.56 -23.33
N ARG A 346 -10.52 -4.74 -23.88
CA ARG A 346 -9.06 -4.85 -23.71
C ARG A 346 -8.48 -3.51 -23.22
N PRO A 347 -7.45 -3.52 -22.36
CA PRO A 347 -6.69 -2.31 -22.09
C PRO A 347 -5.96 -1.87 -23.36
N ALA A 348 -5.76 -0.58 -23.50
CA ALA A 348 -5.23 -0.02 -24.74
C ALA A 348 -4.27 1.14 -24.54
N ALA A 349 -4.55 2.00 -23.56
CA ALA A 349 -3.68 3.10 -23.23
C ALA A 349 -3.82 3.47 -21.77
N GLN A 350 -2.77 4.09 -21.22
CA GLN A 350 -2.84 4.82 -19.97
C GLN A 350 -2.48 6.28 -20.24
N ALA A 351 -3.16 7.18 -19.56
CA ALA A 351 -2.87 8.60 -19.60
C ALA A 351 -2.76 9.14 -18.18
N SER A 352 -2.05 10.26 -18.07
CA SER A 352 -2.04 11.07 -16.87
C SER A 352 -1.87 12.54 -17.18
N THR A 353 -2.44 13.36 -16.31
CA THR A 353 -2.29 14.81 -16.31
C THR A 353 -2.05 15.29 -14.89
N ALA A 354 -0.99 16.08 -14.69
CA ALA A 354 -0.65 16.69 -13.41
C ALA A 354 -0.52 18.21 -13.52
N ALA A 355 -1.04 18.93 -12.54
CA ALA A 355 -0.91 20.39 -12.45
C ALA A 355 -0.98 20.89 -11.01
N MET A 356 -0.43 22.08 -10.78
CA MET A 356 -0.67 22.84 -9.56
C MET A 356 -2.11 23.38 -9.55
N LEU A 357 -2.88 23.07 -8.50
CA LEU A 357 -4.22 23.62 -8.31
C LEU A 357 -4.30 24.38 -6.99
N LYS A 358 -4.98 25.53 -7.02
CA LYS A 358 -5.29 26.35 -5.84
C LYS A 358 -6.61 25.89 -5.19
N PRO A 359 -6.87 26.26 -3.93
CA PRO A 359 -8.15 26.00 -3.29
C PRO A 359 -9.33 26.57 -4.11
N GLY A 360 -10.41 25.81 -4.19
CA GLY A 360 -11.59 26.13 -5.00
C GLY A 360 -11.94 25.02 -5.99
N ASN A 361 -12.55 25.40 -7.12
CA ASN A 361 -12.85 24.47 -8.19
C ASN A 361 -11.67 24.41 -9.19
N GLY A 362 -11.14 23.22 -9.41
CA GLY A 362 -10.11 22.93 -10.40
C GLY A 362 -10.65 22.11 -11.57
N ILE A 363 -9.90 22.07 -12.66
CA ILE A 363 -10.14 21.15 -13.77
C ILE A 363 -8.82 20.50 -14.15
N LEU A 364 -8.81 19.17 -14.29
CA LEU A 364 -7.73 18.43 -14.92
C LEU A 364 -8.27 17.72 -16.16
N GLU A 365 -7.58 17.90 -17.28
CA GLU A 365 -7.95 17.28 -18.55
C GLU A 365 -7.00 16.11 -18.82
N LEU A 366 -7.53 14.89 -18.72
CA LEU A 366 -6.84 13.66 -19.10
C LEU A 366 -6.89 13.51 -20.62
N VAL A 367 -5.75 13.39 -21.28
CA VAL A 367 -5.65 13.35 -22.74
C VAL A 367 -5.00 12.07 -23.20
N PHE A 368 -5.69 11.32 -24.05
CA PHE A 368 -5.11 10.25 -24.86
C PHE A 368 -4.81 10.84 -26.23
N ASP A 369 -3.54 11.14 -26.49
CA ASP A 369 -3.12 11.85 -27.71
C ASP A 369 -3.37 11.03 -28.98
N ALA A 370 -3.41 11.71 -30.13
CA ALA A 370 -3.73 11.09 -31.42
C ALA A 370 -2.76 9.96 -31.80
N GLU A 371 -1.47 10.10 -31.46
CA GLU A 371 -0.46 9.07 -31.74
C GLU A 371 -0.71 7.80 -30.92
N THR A 372 -0.99 7.97 -29.63
CA THR A 372 -1.33 6.88 -28.71
C THR A 372 -2.62 6.20 -29.13
N MET A 373 -3.66 6.97 -29.47
CA MET A 373 -4.94 6.42 -29.95
C MET A 373 -4.78 5.65 -31.26
N ALA A 374 -3.99 6.17 -32.21
CA ALA A 374 -3.71 5.49 -33.46
C ALA A 374 -2.94 4.18 -33.25
N LYS A 375 -1.92 4.17 -32.40
CA LYS A 375 -1.11 2.97 -32.08
C LYS A 375 -1.89 1.95 -31.27
N ALA A 376 -2.78 2.38 -30.38
CA ALA A 376 -3.60 1.49 -29.57
C ALA A 376 -4.55 0.63 -30.44
N GLY A 377 -4.96 1.14 -31.61
CA GLY A 377 -5.68 0.37 -32.63
C GLY A 377 -7.09 -0.09 -32.24
N ILE A 378 -7.59 0.33 -31.08
CA ILE A 378 -8.92 -0.03 -30.56
C ILE A 378 -9.97 1.03 -30.90
N ARG A 379 -11.21 0.58 -31.03
CA ARG A 379 -12.36 1.46 -31.28
C ARG A 379 -13.30 1.49 -30.08
N GLY A 380 -14.02 2.59 -29.96
CA GLY A 380 -15.09 2.73 -28.98
C GLY A 380 -16.21 1.69 -29.20
N PRO A 381 -17.08 1.43 -28.21
CA PRO A 381 -17.18 2.15 -26.94
C PRO A 381 -15.95 1.96 -26.05
N TYR A 382 -15.56 3.02 -25.36
CA TYR A 382 -14.43 3.00 -24.45
C TYR A 382 -14.89 2.88 -23.00
N GLN A 383 -14.00 2.40 -22.13
CA GLN A 383 -14.17 2.50 -20.68
C GLN A 383 -12.89 3.05 -20.08
N LEU A 384 -12.99 4.11 -19.29
CA LEU A 384 -11.89 4.53 -18.42
C LEU A 384 -12.02 3.72 -17.13
N ARG A 385 -10.97 3.02 -16.71
CA ARG A 385 -10.93 2.27 -15.46
C ARG A 385 -9.71 2.68 -14.63
N ASP A 386 -9.71 2.30 -13.36
CA ASP A 386 -8.62 2.58 -12.42
C ASP A 386 -8.29 4.09 -12.35
N LEU A 387 -9.33 4.92 -12.37
CA LEU A 387 -9.22 6.37 -12.32
C LEU A 387 -8.71 6.77 -10.94
N THR A 388 -7.53 7.37 -10.89
CA THR A 388 -6.85 7.74 -9.64
C THR A 388 -6.62 9.24 -9.60
N LEU A 389 -6.91 9.86 -8.45
CA LEU A 389 -6.43 11.18 -8.08
C LEU A 389 -5.28 11.03 -7.07
N VAL A 390 -4.13 11.62 -7.38
CA VAL A 390 -2.93 11.58 -6.53
C VAL A 390 -2.56 13.00 -6.11
N ASP A 391 -2.16 13.17 -4.85
CA ASP A 391 -1.48 14.37 -4.37
C ASP A 391 0.03 14.10 -4.40
N GLN A 392 0.74 14.72 -5.35
CA GLN A 392 2.16 14.46 -5.58
C GLN A 392 3.07 15.02 -4.47
N ALA A 393 2.58 15.97 -3.65
CA ALA A 393 3.36 16.52 -2.54
C ALA A 393 3.58 15.48 -1.42
N ASP A 394 2.58 14.61 -1.21
CA ASP A 394 2.61 13.54 -0.22
C ASP A 394 2.84 12.15 -0.87
N LEU A 395 2.93 12.09 -2.21
CA LEU A 395 2.98 10.85 -3.00
C LEU A 395 1.84 9.88 -2.65
N SER A 396 0.65 10.41 -2.36
CA SER A 396 -0.47 9.63 -1.84
C SER A 396 -1.63 9.57 -2.84
N THR A 397 -2.26 8.40 -2.95
CA THR A 397 -3.54 8.27 -3.65
C THR A 397 -4.64 8.88 -2.78
N VAL A 398 -5.30 9.89 -3.31
CA VAL A 398 -6.38 10.62 -2.63
C VAL A 398 -7.74 10.01 -2.94
N GLU A 399 -7.95 9.59 -4.19
CA GLU A 399 -9.20 9.02 -4.64
C GLU A 399 -8.94 7.95 -5.71
N LEU A 400 -9.72 6.88 -5.70
CA LEU A 400 -9.64 5.76 -6.66
C LEU A 400 -11.03 5.28 -7.02
N HIS A 401 -11.33 5.25 -8.32
CA HIS A 401 -12.52 4.62 -8.89
C HIS A 401 -12.11 3.46 -9.81
N ARG A 402 -12.41 2.23 -9.40
CA ARG A 402 -12.03 1.00 -10.12
C ARG A 402 -12.84 0.80 -11.40
N ALA A 403 -14.14 1.08 -11.34
CA ALA A 403 -15.03 0.98 -12.50
C ALA A 403 -14.87 2.18 -13.45
N GLY A 404 -14.57 3.36 -12.90
CA GLY A 404 -14.28 4.58 -13.64
C GLY A 404 -15.49 5.08 -14.45
N LEU A 405 -15.41 5.15 -15.78
CA LEU A 405 -16.45 5.74 -16.65
C LEU A 405 -16.67 4.92 -17.91
N ARG A 406 -17.91 4.83 -18.39
CA ARG A 406 -18.25 4.26 -19.70
C ARG A 406 -18.45 5.36 -20.73
N VAL A 407 -17.61 5.36 -21.75
CA VAL A 407 -17.70 6.29 -22.88
C VAL A 407 -18.38 5.57 -24.04
N ALA A 408 -19.69 5.81 -24.18
CA ALA A 408 -20.42 5.31 -25.32
C ALA A 408 -19.87 5.93 -26.61
N ARG A 409 -19.88 5.14 -27.69
CA ARG A 409 -19.76 5.70 -29.03
C ARG A 409 -21.16 6.14 -29.43
N GLU A 410 -21.38 7.42 -29.69
CA GLU A 410 -22.62 7.82 -30.36
C GLU A 410 -22.59 7.39 -31.83
N ARG A 411 -23.78 7.07 -32.34
CA ARG A 411 -24.04 6.44 -33.64
C ARG A 411 -23.70 7.33 -34.83
#